data_AF-J3P2J4-F1
#
_entry.id   AF-J3P2J4-F1
#
_cell.length_a   1.000
_cell.length_b   1.000
_cell.length_c   1.000
_cell.angle_alpha   90.00
_cell.angle_beta   90.00
_cell.angle_gamma   90.00
#
_symmetry.space_group_name_H-M   'P 1'
#
loop_
_entity.id
_entity.type
_entity.pdbx_description
1 polymer ?
#
loop_
_entity_poly.entity_id
_entity_poly.type
_entity_poly.pdbx_seq_one_letter_code
_entity_poly.pdbx_strand_id
1 'polypeptide(L)'
;MLPQEVAIKIERWMRMPSSQILWVEGPVSTHCEEQLTNAAKHIVSLVLDAGIACVSFFGRPRLRRPNSTPATGGDAGKPGRRRWEGPPPTPREATATALLYSVVAQLVHLLPGEFDCPASPRFEEAFGALDGSPASHPAALDLVRAMLPLSPPTLVLVFDRLHLADGAATRPVLGALVGLLRAHGAGTGRVVKVMFTTAGSCPLLAKTLEKGEKVDAGRMAQARLGQPLKGWSSSSGLGKRGKKNQKPVKKRGVRPPQSNS
;
A
#
# COMPACT_ATOMS: atom_id res chain seq x y z
N MET A 1 -11.96 -7.41 -8.26
CA MET A 1 -10.93 -6.73 -9.07
C MET A 1 -10.93 -5.26 -8.69
N LEU A 2 -9.78 -4.59 -8.73
CA LEU A 2 -9.76 -3.14 -8.51
C LEU A 2 -10.56 -2.42 -9.59
N PRO A 3 -11.26 -1.31 -9.27
CA PRO A 3 -11.92 -0.49 -10.26
C PRO A 3 -10.90 0.14 -11.22
N GLN A 4 -11.28 0.31 -12.48
CA GLN A 4 -10.38 0.78 -13.54
C GLN A 4 -9.80 2.17 -13.22
N GLU A 5 -10.61 3.04 -12.63
CA GLU A 5 -10.20 4.38 -12.19
C GLU A 5 -9.09 4.35 -11.14
N VAL A 6 -9.13 3.38 -10.22
CA VAL A 6 -8.11 3.19 -9.18
C VAL A 6 -6.81 2.72 -9.84
N ALA A 7 -6.90 1.74 -10.75
CA ALA A 7 -5.75 1.24 -11.49
C ALA A 7 -5.06 2.33 -12.32
N ILE A 8 -5.83 3.12 -13.08
CA ILE A 8 -5.31 4.25 -13.88
C ILE A 8 -4.62 5.28 -12.99
N LYS A 9 -5.19 5.57 -11.82
CA LYS A 9 -4.63 6.56 -10.91
C LYS A 9 -3.35 6.07 -10.23
N ILE A 10 -3.27 4.80 -9.86
CA ILE A 10 -2.04 4.15 -9.38
C ILE A 10 -0.97 4.17 -10.47
N GLU A 11 -1.31 3.79 -11.69
CA GLU A 11 -0.38 3.79 -12.83
C GLU A 11 0.15 5.20 -13.10
N ARG A 12 -0.73 6.20 -13.11
CA ARG A 12 -0.34 7.60 -13.25
C ARG A 12 0.58 8.03 -12.10
N TRP A 13 0.23 7.72 -10.86
CA TRP A 13 1.05 8.03 -9.69
C TRP A 13 2.45 7.41 -9.80
N MET A 14 2.57 6.16 -10.25
CA MET A 14 3.86 5.50 -10.47
C MET A 14 4.70 6.18 -11.56
N ARG A 15 4.07 6.63 -12.66
CA ARG A 15 4.78 7.23 -13.81
C ARG A 15 5.25 8.67 -13.58
N MET A 16 4.65 9.40 -12.64
CA MET A 16 5.05 10.78 -12.39
C MET A 16 6.49 10.85 -11.89
N PRO A 17 7.37 11.69 -12.45
CA PRO A 17 8.78 11.78 -12.00
C PRO A 17 8.95 12.55 -10.68
N SER A 18 7.86 12.95 -10.02
CA SER A 18 7.88 13.70 -8.77
C SER A 18 7.49 12.85 -7.56
N SER A 19 7.94 13.32 -6.40
CA SER A 19 7.50 12.82 -5.10
C SER A 19 6.00 13.03 -4.93
N GLN A 20 5.27 11.97 -4.57
CA GLN A 20 3.80 12.01 -4.45
C GLN A 20 3.29 11.03 -3.40
N ILE A 21 2.26 11.46 -2.68
CA ILE A 21 1.49 10.62 -1.78
C ILE A 21 0.17 10.22 -2.45
N LEU A 22 -0.19 8.94 -2.32
CA LEU A 22 -1.44 8.37 -2.80
C LEU A 22 -2.14 7.65 -1.63
N TRP A 23 -3.42 7.90 -1.45
CA TRP A 23 -4.27 7.16 -0.52
C TRP A 23 -5.42 6.51 -1.28
N VAL A 24 -5.50 5.19 -1.20
CA VAL A 24 -6.62 4.40 -1.74
C VAL A 24 -7.52 3.97 -0.58
N GLU A 25 -8.71 4.56 -0.52
CA GLU A 25 -9.75 4.20 0.46
C GLU A 25 -10.72 3.20 -0.18
N GLY A 26 -10.83 2.00 0.37
CA GLY A 26 -11.86 1.03 -0.02
C GLY A 26 -13.02 0.97 0.95
N PRO A 27 -14.12 0.31 0.59
CA PRO A 27 -15.22 0.06 1.51
C PRO A 27 -14.80 -0.94 2.61
N VAL A 28 -15.40 -0.82 3.79
CA VAL A 28 -15.16 -1.76 4.91
C VAL A 28 -15.78 -3.11 4.58
N SER A 29 -14.97 -4.01 4.03
CA SER A 29 -15.34 -5.40 3.77
C SER A 29 -14.08 -6.25 3.63
N THR A 30 -14.12 -7.49 4.13
CA THR A 30 -12.99 -8.43 4.06
C THR A 30 -12.50 -8.63 2.63
N HIS A 31 -13.42 -8.77 1.69
CA HIS A 31 -13.10 -8.95 0.27
C HIS A 31 -12.39 -7.74 -0.35
N CYS A 32 -12.86 -6.51 -0.06
CA CYS A 32 -12.21 -5.32 -0.61
C CYS A 32 -10.85 -5.07 0.06
N GLU A 33 -10.75 -5.33 1.37
CA GLU A 33 -9.48 -5.30 2.09
C GLU A 33 -8.44 -6.23 1.46
N GLU A 34 -8.81 -7.47 1.17
CA GLU A 34 -7.92 -8.44 0.50
C GLU A 34 -7.51 -7.98 -0.90
N GLN A 35 -8.44 -7.40 -1.67
CA GLN A 35 -8.14 -6.88 -3.00
C GLN A 35 -7.18 -5.69 -2.95
N LEU A 36 -7.37 -4.74 -2.03
CA LEU A 36 -6.43 -3.64 -1.81
C LEU A 36 -5.07 -4.15 -1.34
N THR A 37 -5.06 -5.13 -0.43
CA THR A 37 -3.83 -5.77 0.05
C THR A 37 -3.08 -6.43 -1.11
N ASN A 38 -3.78 -7.16 -1.97
CA ASN A 38 -3.18 -7.84 -3.13
C ASN A 38 -2.66 -6.84 -4.16
N ALA A 39 -3.36 -5.73 -4.37
CA ALA A 39 -2.88 -4.65 -5.23
C ALA A 39 -1.62 -3.99 -4.66
N ALA A 40 -1.59 -3.72 -3.36
CA ALA A 40 -0.42 -3.18 -2.68
C ALA A 40 0.79 -4.13 -2.79
N LYS A 41 0.58 -5.44 -2.59
CA LYS A 41 1.62 -6.47 -2.82
C LYS A 41 2.10 -6.50 -4.26
N HIS A 42 1.19 -6.42 -5.23
CA HIS A 42 1.55 -6.41 -6.63
C HIS A 42 2.42 -5.21 -6.99
N ILE A 43 2.10 -4.03 -6.45
CA ILE A 43 2.92 -2.82 -6.62
C ILE A 43 4.30 -3.00 -6.01
N VAL A 44 4.39 -3.56 -4.80
CA VAL A 44 5.69 -3.88 -4.17
C VAL A 44 6.52 -4.82 -5.06
N SER A 45 5.91 -5.87 -5.61
CA SER A 45 6.58 -6.79 -6.55
C SER A 45 7.12 -6.02 -7.76
N LEU A 46 6.28 -5.24 -8.44
CA LEU A 46 6.69 -4.48 -9.63
C LEU A 46 7.82 -3.49 -9.35
N VAL A 47 7.81 -2.84 -8.18
CA VAL A 47 8.85 -1.90 -7.75
C VAL A 47 10.18 -2.63 -7.53
N LEU A 48 10.15 -3.77 -6.83
CA LEU A 48 11.33 -4.59 -6.58
C LEU A 48 11.88 -5.20 -7.88
N ASP A 49 11.01 -5.69 -8.76
CA ASP A 49 11.37 -6.24 -10.07
C ASP A 49 12.02 -5.16 -10.97
N ALA A 50 11.65 -3.91 -10.80
CA ALA A 50 12.26 -2.76 -11.47
C ALA A 50 13.57 -2.28 -10.80
N GLY A 51 14.03 -2.94 -9.74
CA GLY A 51 15.25 -2.57 -9.01
C GLY A 51 15.12 -1.28 -8.19
N ILE A 52 13.90 -0.85 -7.87
CA ILE A 52 13.65 0.36 -7.09
C ILE A 52 13.59 0.00 -5.60
N ALA A 53 14.23 0.81 -4.76
CA ALA A 53 14.19 0.63 -3.31
C ALA A 53 12.75 0.75 -2.77
N CYS A 54 12.34 -0.22 -1.95
CA CYS A 54 10.99 -0.29 -1.43
C CYS A 54 10.96 -0.55 0.08
N VAL A 55 10.13 0.21 0.79
CA VAL A 55 9.75 -0.04 2.18
C VAL A 55 8.27 -0.38 2.19
N SER A 56 7.89 -1.48 2.83
CA SER A 56 6.49 -1.90 2.87
C SER A 56 6.06 -2.36 4.26
N PHE A 57 4.80 -2.10 4.60
CA PHE A 57 4.18 -2.60 5.82
C PHE A 57 2.78 -3.10 5.49
N PHE A 58 2.46 -4.31 5.94
CA PHE A 58 1.15 -4.92 5.76
C PHE A 58 0.51 -5.17 7.12
N GLY A 59 -0.34 -4.22 7.53
CA GLY A 59 -1.09 -4.32 8.77
C GLY A 59 -1.95 -5.57 8.79
N ARG A 60 -1.89 -6.35 9.86
CA ARG A 60 -2.78 -7.49 10.07
C ARG A 60 -3.75 -7.16 11.18
N PRO A 61 -5.07 -7.35 10.99
CA PRO A 61 -6.00 -7.36 12.09
C PRO A 61 -5.52 -8.44 13.07
N ARG A 62 -5.09 -8.05 14.27
CA ARG A 62 -4.83 -9.03 15.32
C ARG A 62 -6.20 -9.57 15.72
N LEU A 63 -6.55 -10.75 15.21
CA LEU A 63 -7.62 -11.55 15.79
C LEU A 63 -7.25 -11.70 17.27
N ARG A 64 -8.05 -11.08 18.14
CA ARG A 64 -7.96 -11.30 19.57
C ARG A 64 -8.06 -12.81 19.74
N ARG A 65 -6.99 -13.47 20.17
CA ARG A 65 -6.98 -14.91 20.42
C ARG A 65 -8.15 -15.17 21.36
N PRO A 66 -9.20 -15.91 20.94
CA PRO A 66 -10.21 -16.34 21.89
C PRO A 66 -9.48 -17.33 22.79
N ASN A 67 -9.45 -17.06 24.09
CA ASN A 67 -8.77 -17.83 25.14
C ASN A 67 -7.27 -17.52 25.26
N SER A 68 -6.96 -16.41 25.93
CA SER A 68 -5.89 -16.46 26.93
C SER A 68 -6.45 -17.19 28.16
N THR A 69 -6.33 -18.51 28.18
CA THR A 69 -6.05 -19.18 29.45
C THR A 69 -4.82 -18.49 30.04
N PRO A 70 -4.78 -18.16 31.34
CA PRO A 70 -3.54 -17.70 31.96
C PRO A 70 -2.49 -18.77 31.68
N ALA A 71 -1.41 -18.38 31.01
CA ALA A 71 -0.29 -19.27 30.74
C ALA A 71 0.39 -19.58 32.06
N THR A 72 -0.13 -20.57 32.76
CA THR A 72 0.62 -21.32 33.77
C THR A 72 1.59 -22.22 32.99
N GLY A 73 2.85 -21.79 32.90
CA GLY A 73 3.96 -22.65 32.48
C GLY A 73 4.56 -22.37 31.11
N GLY A 74 5.83 -21.96 31.11
CA GLY A 74 6.78 -22.35 30.06
C GLY A 74 7.20 -21.31 29.02
N ASP A 75 7.64 -20.12 29.42
CA ASP A 75 8.72 -19.42 28.67
C ASP A 75 9.48 -18.45 29.59
N ALA A 76 10.01 -18.99 30.69
CA ALA A 76 11.05 -18.34 31.46
C ALA A 76 12.39 -18.68 30.80
N GLY A 77 12.96 -17.78 30.00
CA GLY A 77 14.33 -18.02 29.52
C GLY A 77 14.81 -17.36 28.22
N LYS A 78 14.27 -16.21 27.79
CA LYS A 78 15.04 -15.35 26.87
C LYS A 78 15.61 -14.14 27.62
N PRO A 79 16.90 -14.18 28.03
CA PRO A 79 17.54 -13.02 28.62
C PRO A 79 17.66 -11.94 27.55
N GLY A 80 17.15 -10.74 27.81
CA GLY A 80 17.39 -9.56 26.98
C GLY A 80 16.15 -8.80 26.47
N ARG A 81 14.93 -9.35 26.55
CA ARG A 81 13.73 -8.50 26.34
C ARG A 81 13.44 -7.73 27.61
N ARG A 82 13.81 -6.45 27.65
CA ARG A 82 13.31 -5.52 28.68
C ARG A 82 11.78 -5.62 28.66
N ARG A 83 11.22 -6.17 29.73
CA ARG A 83 9.78 -6.32 29.88
C ARG A 83 9.23 -4.94 30.19
N TRP A 84 8.47 -4.36 29.27
CA TRP A 84 7.72 -3.13 29.51
C TRP A 84 6.79 -3.34 30.73
N GLU A 85 6.92 -2.48 31.74
CA GLU A 85 6.17 -2.56 33.01
C GLU A 85 4.87 -1.75 32.99
N GLY A 86 4.58 -1.02 31.90
CA GLY A 86 3.34 -0.28 31.75
C GLY A 86 2.15 -1.15 31.33
N PRO A 87 0.96 -0.54 31.19
CA PRO A 87 -0.23 -1.23 30.72
C PRO A 87 0.02 -1.84 29.33
N PRO A 88 -0.65 -2.97 29.01
CA PRO A 88 -0.50 -3.59 27.71
C PRO A 88 -0.94 -2.62 26.61
N PRO A 89 -0.16 -2.48 25.52
CA PRO A 89 -0.51 -1.56 24.45
C PRO A 89 -1.82 -1.98 23.79
N THR A 90 -2.62 -0.99 23.41
CA THR A 90 -3.81 -1.23 22.60
C THR A 90 -3.44 -1.84 21.24
N PRO A 91 -4.37 -2.53 20.54
CA PRO A 91 -4.09 -3.06 19.21
C PRO A 91 -3.59 -2.02 18.22
N ARG A 92 -4.10 -0.77 18.31
CA ARG A 92 -3.69 0.34 17.44
C ARG A 92 -2.27 0.79 17.74
N GLU A 93 -1.92 0.95 19.00
CA GLU A 93 -0.56 1.27 19.44
C GLU A 93 0.43 0.18 19.05
N ALA A 94 0.08 -1.08 19.25
CA ALA A 94 0.93 -2.21 18.85
C ALA A 94 1.13 -2.26 17.32
N THR A 95 0.11 -1.89 16.54
CA THR A 95 0.21 -1.81 15.08
C THR A 95 1.06 -0.61 14.65
N ALA A 96 0.92 0.54 15.30
CA ALA A 96 1.76 1.71 15.06
C ALA A 96 3.24 1.44 15.40
N THR A 97 3.53 0.79 16.54
CA THR A 97 4.90 0.35 16.88
C THR A 97 5.46 -0.56 15.80
N ALA A 98 4.70 -1.58 15.39
CA ALA A 98 5.14 -2.53 14.36
C ALA A 98 5.43 -1.82 13.02
N LEU A 99 4.59 -0.86 12.63
CA LEU A 99 4.79 -0.05 11.44
C LEU A 99 6.10 0.74 11.53
N LEU A 100 6.28 1.53 12.58
CA LEU A 100 7.49 2.36 12.74
C LEU A 100 8.75 1.51 12.75
N TYR A 101 8.73 0.39 13.46
CA TYR A 101 9.88 -0.51 13.55
C TYR A 101 10.15 -1.21 12.22
N SER A 102 9.11 -1.56 11.45
CA SER A 102 9.31 -2.10 10.11
C SER A 102 9.93 -1.09 9.15
N VAL A 103 9.59 0.20 9.29
CA VAL A 103 10.20 1.27 8.48
C VAL A 103 11.66 1.41 8.88
N VAL A 104 11.96 1.51 10.18
CA VAL A 104 13.34 1.56 10.69
C VAL A 104 14.14 0.37 10.17
N ALA A 105 13.65 -0.85 10.37
CA ALA A 105 14.33 -2.07 9.94
C ALA A 105 14.60 -2.07 8.43
N GLN A 106 13.63 -1.71 7.59
CA GLN A 106 13.82 -1.70 6.14
C GLN A 106 14.76 -0.58 5.68
N LEU A 107 14.69 0.60 6.29
CA LEU A 107 15.63 1.68 5.99
C LEU A 107 17.07 1.29 6.33
N VAL A 108 17.30 0.56 7.43
CA VAL A 108 18.63 0.01 7.77
C VAL A 108 19.18 -0.87 6.63
N HIS A 109 18.34 -1.70 6.01
CA HIS A 109 18.78 -2.55 4.89
C HIS A 109 19.02 -1.77 3.59
N LEU A 110 18.56 -0.53 3.50
CA LEU A 110 18.76 0.36 2.37
C LEU A 110 19.95 1.31 2.57
N LEU A 111 20.62 1.25 3.72
CA LEU A 111 21.80 2.07 3.97
C LEU A 111 22.97 1.62 3.07
N PRO A 112 23.84 2.55 2.66
CA PRO A 112 25.08 2.19 1.98
C PRO A 112 25.96 1.30 2.87
N GLY A 113 26.84 0.50 2.27
CA GLY A 113 27.82 -0.29 3.05
C GLY A 113 28.75 0.58 3.90
N GLU A 114 29.07 1.77 3.40
CA GLU A 114 29.79 2.82 4.11
C GLU A 114 29.06 4.13 3.91
N PHE A 115 28.71 4.79 5.01
CA PHE A 115 28.15 6.13 4.99
C PHE A 115 28.70 6.88 6.18
N ASP A 116 28.80 8.20 6.03
CA ASP A 116 28.99 9.07 7.18
C ASP A 116 27.73 8.97 8.03
N CYS A 117 27.73 8.02 8.95
CA CYS A 117 26.75 8.00 10.00
C CYS A 117 26.85 9.39 10.64
N PRO A 118 25.75 10.14 10.76
CA PRO A 118 25.74 11.26 11.67
C PRO A 118 25.89 10.63 13.07
N ALA A 119 27.14 10.34 13.44
CA ALA A 119 27.64 9.68 14.64
C ALA A 119 27.44 10.63 15.83
N SER A 120 26.23 11.15 15.93
CA SER A 120 25.72 11.75 17.12
C SER A 120 25.39 10.59 18.07
N PRO A 121 25.75 10.70 19.36
CA PRO A 121 25.34 9.77 20.41
C PRO A 121 23.84 9.43 20.33
N ARG A 122 23.06 10.38 19.84
CA ARG A 122 21.63 10.29 19.56
C ARG A 122 21.22 9.12 18.66
N PHE A 123 22.02 8.69 17.69
CA PHE A 123 21.64 7.58 16.79
C PHE A 123 21.69 6.23 17.52
N GLU A 124 22.77 5.97 18.26
CA GLU A 124 22.90 4.77 19.10
C GLU A 124 21.89 4.78 20.25
N GLU A 125 21.73 5.92 20.93
CA GLU A 125 20.72 6.11 21.98
C GLU A 125 19.30 5.83 21.46
N ALA A 126 18.97 6.31 20.26
CA ALA A 126 17.67 6.09 19.66
C ALA A 126 17.43 4.61 19.31
N PHE A 127 18.45 3.89 18.85
CA PHE A 127 18.36 2.42 18.68
C PHE A 127 18.20 1.70 20.02
N GLY A 128 18.97 2.11 21.04
CA GLY A 128 18.87 1.55 22.39
C GLY A 128 17.51 1.79 23.07
N ALA A 129 16.82 2.86 22.68
CA ALA A 129 15.48 3.21 23.15
C ALA A 129 14.35 2.40 22.47
N LEU A 130 14.64 1.58 21.45
CA LEU A 130 13.64 0.76 20.77
C LEU A 130 13.28 -0.50 21.60
N ASP A 131 12.37 -0.36 22.55
CA ASP A 131 11.94 -1.43 23.47
C ASP A 131 10.65 -2.17 23.05
N GLY A 132 10.04 -1.79 21.93
CA GLY A 132 8.77 -2.33 21.43
C GLY A 132 7.53 -1.76 22.13
N SER A 133 7.68 -0.80 23.03
CA SER A 133 6.57 -0.08 23.66
C SER A 133 6.14 1.13 22.82
N PRO A 134 4.93 1.68 23.02
CA PRO A 134 4.54 2.95 22.41
C PRO A 134 5.39 4.14 22.86
N ALA A 135 6.05 4.06 24.03
CA ALA A 135 6.92 5.13 24.52
C ALA A 135 8.16 5.33 23.63
N SER A 136 8.59 4.29 22.90
CA SER A 136 9.71 4.35 21.95
C SER A 136 9.38 5.01 20.59
N HIS A 137 8.12 5.37 20.35
CA HIS A 137 7.66 5.97 19.10
C HIS A 137 8.46 7.21 18.65
N PRO A 138 8.80 8.18 19.53
CA PRO A 138 9.63 9.32 19.15
C PRO A 138 11.04 8.92 18.71
N ALA A 139 11.67 7.96 19.41
CA ALA A 139 12.99 7.46 19.05
C ALA A 139 12.98 6.79 17.67
N ALA A 140 11.94 6.00 17.37
CA ALA A 140 11.77 5.42 16.04
C ALA A 140 11.62 6.48 14.95
N LEU A 141 10.88 7.57 15.18
CA LEU A 141 10.78 8.68 14.22
C LEU A 141 12.10 9.42 14.03
N ASP A 142 12.88 9.60 15.09
CA ASP A 142 14.20 10.24 15.01
C ASP A 142 15.15 9.40 14.14
N LEU A 143 15.13 8.08 14.28
CA LEU A 143 15.87 7.16 13.41
C LEU A 143 15.41 7.25 11.95
N VAL A 144 14.09 7.25 11.70
CA VAL A 144 13.56 7.42 10.33
C VAL A 144 14.03 8.76 9.73
N ARG A 145 13.95 9.86 10.49
CA ARG A 145 14.40 11.18 10.04
C ARG A 145 15.89 11.16 9.67
N ALA A 146 16.73 10.49 10.46
CA ALA A 146 18.17 10.39 10.22
C ALA A 146 18.51 9.50 9.02
N MET A 147 17.76 8.41 8.79
CA MET A 147 18.06 7.44 7.73
C MET A 147 17.48 7.82 6.36
N LEU A 148 16.39 8.61 6.30
CA LEU A 148 15.80 9.01 5.01
C LEU A 148 16.80 9.70 4.06
N PRO A 149 17.63 10.67 4.50
CA PRO A 149 18.70 11.25 3.67
C PRO A 149 19.73 10.26 3.14
N LEU A 150 19.92 9.12 3.81
CA LEU A 150 20.90 8.10 3.46
C LEU A 150 20.33 7.04 2.49
N SER A 151 19.01 7.00 2.32
CA SER A 151 18.34 6.06 1.42
C SER A 151 18.69 6.30 -0.06
N PRO A 152 18.36 5.39 -0.99
CA PRO A 152 18.52 5.63 -2.42
C PRO A 152 17.73 6.86 -2.93
N PRO A 153 18.14 7.49 -4.05
CA PRO A 153 17.46 8.69 -4.59
C PRO A 153 16.00 8.49 -4.97
N THR A 154 15.61 7.25 -5.30
CA THR A 154 14.24 6.85 -5.59
C THR A 154 13.79 5.84 -4.56
N LEU A 155 12.74 6.16 -3.82
CA LEU A 155 12.20 5.33 -2.75
C LEU A 155 10.68 5.22 -2.86
N VAL A 156 10.16 4.00 -2.84
CA VAL A 156 8.71 3.74 -2.80
C VAL A 156 8.34 3.16 -1.44
N LEU A 157 7.38 3.77 -0.76
CA LEU A 157 6.84 3.32 0.51
C LEU A 157 5.39 2.89 0.36
N VAL A 158 5.06 1.67 0.80
CA VAL A 158 3.71 1.10 0.71
C VAL A 158 3.23 0.70 2.10
N PHE A 159 2.20 1.39 2.59
CA PHE A 159 1.61 1.15 3.90
C PHE A 159 0.18 0.65 3.74
N ASP A 160 0.02 -0.67 3.87
CA ASP A 160 -1.27 -1.33 3.75
C ASP A 160 -2.01 -1.37 5.09
N ARG A 161 -3.33 -1.11 5.03
CA ARG A 161 -4.26 -1.08 6.17
C ARG A 161 -3.86 -0.11 7.30
N LEU A 162 -3.48 1.12 6.95
CA LEU A 162 -3.04 2.12 7.94
C LEU A 162 -4.10 2.43 9.01
N HIS A 163 -5.39 2.32 8.67
CA HIS A 163 -6.52 2.50 9.58
C HIS A 163 -6.46 1.59 10.84
N LEU A 164 -5.74 0.47 10.77
CA LEU A 164 -5.50 -0.41 11.94
C LEU A 164 -4.56 0.22 12.98
N ALA A 165 -3.70 1.15 12.56
CA ALA A 165 -2.79 1.90 13.42
C ALA A 165 -3.37 3.26 13.85
N ASP A 166 -4.36 3.80 13.14
CA ASP A 166 -4.94 5.12 13.40
C ASP A 166 -5.83 5.13 14.65
N GLY A 167 -5.36 5.72 15.75
CA GLY A 167 -6.09 5.95 17.00
C GLY A 167 -5.71 7.29 17.62
N ALA A 168 -6.49 7.76 18.60
CA ALA A 168 -6.24 9.06 19.21
C ALA A 168 -4.80 9.19 19.77
N ALA A 169 -4.29 8.14 20.41
CA ALA A 169 -2.94 8.09 20.96
C ALA A 169 -1.82 8.00 19.89
N THR A 170 -2.09 7.36 18.75
CA THR A 170 -1.07 7.09 17.70
C THR A 170 -1.10 8.11 16.56
N ARG A 171 -2.18 8.88 16.39
CA ARG A 171 -2.28 9.92 15.36
C ARG A 171 -1.13 10.93 15.36
N PRO A 172 -0.65 11.44 16.51
CA PRO A 172 0.45 12.40 16.51
C PRO A 172 1.73 11.83 15.88
N VAL A 173 2.13 10.62 16.28
CA VAL A 173 3.34 9.97 15.74
C VAL A 173 3.18 9.58 14.27
N LEU A 174 2.02 9.05 13.87
CA LEU A 174 1.77 8.68 12.48
C LEU A 174 1.67 9.92 11.57
N GLY A 175 1.10 11.01 12.08
CA GLY A 175 1.08 12.30 11.38
C GLY A 175 2.48 12.87 11.20
N ALA A 176 3.33 12.77 12.22
CA ALA A 176 4.74 13.14 12.11
C ALA A 176 5.48 12.28 11.07
N LEU A 177 5.22 10.97 11.00
CA LEU A 177 5.76 10.11 9.94
C LEU A 177 5.34 10.59 8.55
N VAL A 178 4.05 10.84 8.32
CA VAL A 178 3.55 11.36 7.03
C VAL A 178 4.22 12.69 6.68
N GLY A 179 4.35 13.57 7.66
CA GLY A 179 5.06 14.86 7.51
C GLY A 179 6.53 14.69 7.11
N LEU A 180 7.25 13.75 7.73
CA LEU A 180 8.65 13.44 7.39
C LEU A 180 8.77 12.94 5.94
N LEU A 181 7.90 12.03 5.52
CA LEU A 181 7.94 11.48 4.16
C LEU A 181 7.62 12.55 3.11
N ARG A 182 6.65 13.43 3.37
CA ARG A 182 6.34 14.57 2.49
C ARG A 182 7.50 15.55 2.40
N ALA A 183 8.06 15.95 3.54
CA ALA A 183 9.18 16.87 3.59
C ALA A 183 10.44 16.31 2.90
N HIS A 184 10.72 15.01 3.06
CA HIS A 184 11.87 14.38 2.42
C HIS A 184 11.75 14.37 0.88
N GLY A 185 10.54 14.21 0.36
CA GLY A 185 10.28 14.29 -1.08
C GLY A 185 10.30 15.71 -1.66
N ALA A 186 10.22 16.75 -0.81
CA ALA A 186 10.20 18.14 -1.21
C ALA A 186 11.60 18.77 -1.07
N GLY A 187 12.17 19.26 -2.17
CA GLY A 187 13.38 20.09 -2.14
C GLY A 187 14.72 19.35 -2.02
N THR A 188 14.73 18.01 -2.07
CA THR A 188 15.96 17.20 -1.97
C THR A 188 16.48 16.68 -3.31
N GLY A 189 15.76 16.91 -4.41
CA GLY A 189 16.03 16.30 -5.73
C GLY A 189 15.76 14.79 -5.78
N ARG A 190 15.24 14.20 -4.69
CA ARG A 190 14.90 12.78 -4.58
C ARG A 190 13.44 12.55 -4.92
N VAL A 191 13.13 11.33 -5.35
CA VAL A 191 11.76 10.90 -5.69
C VAL A 191 11.25 9.94 -4.62
N VAL A 192 10.33 10.44 -3.80
CA VAL A 192 9.67 9.66 -2.74
C VAL A 192 8.22 9.44 -3.11
N LYS A 193 7.86 8.17 -3.32
CA LYS A 193 6.48 7.77 -3.61
C LYS A 193 5.90 7.06 -2.40
N VAL A 194 4.78 7.55 -1.87
CA VAL A 194 4.12 6.92 -0.72
C VAL A 194 2.72 6.49 -1.12
N MET A 195 2.37 5.24 -0.85
CA MET A 195 1.01 4.73 -1.01
C MET A 195 0.47 4.23 0.32
N PHE A 196 -0.73 4.69 0.66
CA PHE A 196 -1.52 4.20 1.78
C PHE A 196 -2.76 3.48 1.27
N THR A 197 -3.11 2.34 1.88
CA THR A 197 -4.42 1.71 1.68
C THR A 197 -5.20 1.67 3.00
N THR A 198 -6.51 1.87 2.92
CA THR A 198 -7.38 1.73 4.09
C THR A 198 -8.70 1.06 3.74
N ALA A 199 -9.28 0.39 4.74
CA ALA A 199 -10.66 -0.03 4.73
C ALA A 199 -11.47 1.04 5.46
N GLY A 200 -12.30 1.75 4.72
CA GLY A 200 -13.04 2.91 5.20
C GLY A 200 -12.15 4.08 5.61
N SER A 201 -12.78 4.99 6.35
CA SER A 201 -12.21 6.28 6.72
C SER A 201 -11.02 6.13 7.66
N CYS A 202 -9.98 6.92 7.37
CA CYS A 202 -8.81 7.08 8.21
C CYS A 202 -8.69 8.57 8.57
N PRO A 203 -9.16 9.00 9.76
CA PRO A 203 -9.10 10.39 10.19
C PRO A 203 -7.71 11.03 10.08
N LEU A 204 -6.65 10.25 10.31
CA LEU A 204 -5.28 10.70 10.10
C LEU A 204 -5.06 11.19 8.67
N LEU A 205 -5.33 10.33 7.67
CA LEU A 205 -5.07 10.63 6.26
C LEU A 205 -6.04 11.69 5.74
N ALA A 206 -7.30 11.65 6.16
CA ALA A 206 -8.29 12.67 5.81
C ALA A 206 -7.89 14.09 6.25
N LYS A 207 -7.15 14.21 7.36
CA LYS A 207 -6.67 15.50 7.88
C LYS A 207 -5.33 15.93 7.28
N THR A 208 -4.47 14.99 6.87
CA THR A 208 -3.08 15.26 6.49
C THR A 208 -2.83 15.30 4.99
N LEU A 209 -3.70 14.70 4.18
CA LEU A 209 -3.51 14.63 2.73
C LEU A 209 -4.20 15.77 1.98
N GLU A 210 -3.58 16.17 0.88
CA GLU A 210 -4.04 17.22 -0.01
C GLU A 210 -5.13 16.73 -0.96
N LYS A 211 -5.86 17.68 -1.57
CA LYS A 211 -6.88 17.35 -2.57
C LYS A 211 -6.23 16.64 -3.76
N GLY A 212 -6.80 15.49 -4.15
CA GLY A 212 -6.33 14.72 -5.30
C GLY A 212 -5.30 13.63 -4.97
N GLU A 213 -4.81 13.56 -3.72
CA GLU A 213 -4.02 12.44 -3.20
C GLU A 213 -4.90 11.25 -2.79
N LYS A 214 -6.18 11.50 -2.48
CA LYS A 214 -7.18 10.48 -2.17
C LYS A 214 -7.84 9.91 -3.43
N VAL A 215 -8.03 8.59 -3.44
CA VAL A 215 -8.79 7.84 -4.44
C VAL A 215 -9.80 6.96 -3.73
N ASP A 216 -11.06 7.05 -4.14
CA ASP A 216 -12.14 6.25 -3.61
C ASP A 216 -12.30 4.96 -4.45
N ALA A 217 -12.14 3.81 -3.79
CA ALA A 217 -12.35 2.48 -4.35
C ALA A 217 -13.71 1.88 -3.92
N GLY A 218 -14.65 2.70 -3.44
CA GLY A 218 -15.99 2.32 -2.98
C GLY A 218 -16.81 1.51 -4.00
N ARG A 219 -16.56 1.71 -5.31
CA ARG A 219 -17.20 0.94 -6.38
C ARG A 219 -16.82 -0.54 -6.40
N MET A 220 -15.79 -0.96 -5.64
CA MET A 220 -15.46 -2.37 -5.43
C MET A 220 -16.62 -3.16 -4.82
N ALA A 221 -17.45 -2.53 -3.99
CA ALA A 221 -18.62 -3.17 -3.40
C ALA A 221 -19.78 -3.35 -4.41
N GLN A 222 -19.87 -2.48 -5.43
CA GLN A 222 -20.98 -2.43 -6.39
C GLN A 222 -20.80 -3.40 -7.58
N ALA A 223 -19.59 -3.89 -7.84
CA ALA A 223 -19.32 -4.85 -8.93
C ALA A 223 -19.95 -6.25 -8.73
N ARG A 224 -20.85 -6.42 -7.75
CA ARG A 224 -21.49 -7.70 -7.38
C ARG A 224 -22.98 -7.82 -7.73
N LEU A 225 -23.51 -7.05 -8.67
CA LEU A 225 -24.83 -7.35 -9.26
C LEU A 225 -24.71 -7.63 -10.75
N GLY A 226 -24.44 -8.90 -11.10
CA GLY A 226 -24.94 -9.56 -12.32
C GLY A 226 -24.67 -8.95 -13.69
N GLN A 227 -23.79 -7.96 -13.84
CA GLN A 227 -23.51 -7.34 -15.13
C GLN A 227 -22.08 -7.66 -15.58
N PRO A 228 -21.88 -8.40 -16.70
CA PRO A 228 -20.57 -8.47 -17.31
C PRO A 228 -20.15 -7.07 -17.73
N LEU A 229 -18.98 -6.63 -17.26
CA LEU A 229 -18.35 -5.38 -17.68
C LEU A 229 -18.16 -5.41 -19.20
N LYS A 230 -18.99 -4.62 -19.89
CA LYS A 230 -18.92 -4.42 -21.34
C LYS A 230 -17.63 -3.64 -21.64
N GLY A 231 -16.61 -4.33 -22.15
CA GLY A 231 -15.41 -3.67 -22.67
C GLY A 231 -14.10 -4.44 -22.64
N TRP A 232 -14.03 -5.64 -22.05
CA TRP A 232 -12.79 -6.43 -22.05
C TRP A 232 -12.97 -7.75 -22.79
N SER A 233 -13.05 -7.65 -24.12
CA SER A 233 -12.83 -8.79 -25.02
C SER A 233 -11.86 -8.38 -26.11
N SER A 234 -10.77 -9.16 -26.24
CA SER A 234 -9.84 -9.30 -27.36
C SER A 234 -8.85 -8.15 -27.66
N SER A 235 -7.71 -8.16 -26.97
CA SER A 235 -6.41 -7.83 -27.59
C SER A 235 -5.52 -9.07 -27.61
N SER A 236 -5.98 -10.11 -28.30
CA SER A 236 -5.13 -11.23 -28.74
C SER A 236 -5.36 -11.39 -30.25
N GLY A 237 -4.33 -11.11 -31.05
CA GLY A 237 -4.39 -11.36 -32.49
C GLY A 237 -3.63 -10.38 -33.38
N LEU A 238 -2.43 -9.96 -32.99
CA LEU A 238 -1.48 -9.41 -33.95
C LEU A 238 -0.89 -10.58 -34.76
N GLY A 239 -1.36 -10.74 -36.00
CA GLY A 239 -0.72 -11.60 -36.98
C GLY A 239 -1.68 -12.44 -37.84
N LYS A 240 -2.20 -11.84 -38.91
CA LYS A 240 -1.86 -12.23 -40.30
C LYS A 240 -2.66 -11.41 -41.31
N ARG A 241 -1.89 -10.72 -42.16
CA ARG A 241 -2.28 -10.06 -43.40
C ARG A 241 -2.93 -11.05 -44.38
N GLY A 242 -4.04 -10.61 -44.97
CA GLY A 242 -4.21 -10.53 -46.42
C GLY A 242 -4.71 -11.76 -47.18
N LYS A 243 -5.91 -11.65 -47.75
CA LYS A 243 -6.09 -11.66 -49.21
C LYS A 243 -7.47 -11.14 -49.62
N LYS A 244 -7.44 -10.35 -50.69
CA LYS A 244 -8.52 -9.65 -51.38
C LYS A 244 -9.42 -10.61 -52.18
N ASN A 245 -10.59 -10.05 -52.55
CA ASN A 245 -11.27 -10.19 -53.86
C ASN A 245 -12.15 -11.43 -54.11
N GLN A 246 -13.48 -11.26 -54.17
CA GLN A 246 -14.27 -11.04 -55.41
C GLN A 246 -15.78 -11.07 -55.13
N LYS A 247 -16.51 -10.08 -55.68
CA LYS A 247 -17.95 -10.10 -56.01
C LYS A 247 -18.11 -10.70 -57.45
N PRO A 248 -19.30 -10.74 -58.07
CA PRO A 248 -20.60 -11.31 -57.68
C PRO A 248 -21.20 -12.18 -58.83
N VAL A 249 -22.26 -12.98 -58.62
CA VAL A 249 -23.10 -13.48 -59.73
C VAL A 249 -24.60 -13.52 -59.37
N LYS A 250 -25.41 -12.89 -60.23
CA LYS A 250 -26.88 -12.92 -60.32
C LYS A 250 -27.37 -14.17 -61.08
N LYS A 251 -28.60 -14.64 -60.79
CA LYS A 251 -29.64 -15.14 -61.74
C LYS A 251 -30.91 -15.52 -60.95
N ARG A 252 -32.02 -14.78 -61.04
CA ARG A 252 -33.19 -14.94 -61.97
C ARG A 252 -33.87 -16.32 -61.87
N GLY A 253 -35.07 -16.36 -61.27
CA GLY A 253 -36.34 -16.70 -61.96
C GLY A 253 -36.82 -18.06 -61.42
N VAL A 254 -38.06 -18.34 -61.07
CA VAL A 254 -39.28 -18.37 -61.91
C VAL A 254 -40.50 -18.56 -60.97
N ARG A 255 -41.60 -17.83 -61.22
CA ARG A 255 -43.01 -18.18 -60.89
C ARG A 255 -43.65 -18.68 -62.19
N PRO A 256 -44.67 -19.58 -62.20
CA PRO A 256 -46.09 -19.17 -62.05
C PRO A 256 -47.00 -20.35 -61.54
N PRO A 257 -48.32 -20.40 -61.79
CA PRO A 257 -49.42 -19.54 -61.33
C PRO A 257 -50.51 -20.31 -60.55
N GLN A 258 -51.52 -19.57 -60.06
CA GLN A 258 -52.79 -20.07 -59.51
C GLN A 258 -53.84 -20.33 -60.61
N SER A 259 -54.72 -21.32 -60.40
CA SER A 259 -56.19 -21.29 -60.65
C SER A 259 -56.77 -22.68 -60.35
N ASN A 260 -57.63 -22.84 -59.34
CA ASN A 260 -59.09 -22.88 -59.48
C ASN A 260 -59.61 -23.65 -60.71
N SER A 261 -60.10 -24.87 -60.46
CA SER A 261 -61.49 -25.28 -60.68
C SER A 261 -61.85 -26.34 -59.66
#